data_AF-A0AAN8XHI9-F1
#
_entry.id   AF-A0AAN8XHI9-F1
#
_cell.length_a   1.000
_cell.length_b   1.000
_cell.length_c   1.000
_cell.angle_alpha   90.00
_cell.angle_beta   90.00
_cell.angle_gamma   90.00
#
_symmetry.space_group_name_H-M   'P 1'
#
loop_
_entity.id
_entity.type
_entity.pdbx_description
1 polymer ?
#
loop_
_entity_poly.entity_id
_entity_poly.type
_entity_poly.pdbx_seq_one_letter_code
_entity_poly.pdbx_strand_id
1 'polypeptide(L)'
;HLDKAFSECVALSKTVRNTRKGPPPEVPPRRSSTEMNGTGHIQERTLECARLVAQWHLLKGSPIVAACALLAVDDIKGALLMLLRGHELELVVSVGRLVGLDNPVFADFNTYESDIGAIKGMIYTAVRYLTYRAIRLSLWELAIDITKTLPEGTDRTVLQAEVLISFIGNHEDQETLYNYAGFPPPVECPEKSIGPVLDQVMYLLLSTQPYKGLNKALEFLQENESSFPKEKYIILVFMHPVKVSPLEA
;
A
#
# COMPACT_ATOMS: atom_id res chain seq x y z
N HIS A 1 22.98 0.87 -27.25
CA HIS A 1 23.44 0.20 -26.01
C HIS A 1 22.27 -0.21 -25.09
N LEU A 2 21.23 0.61 -24.92
CA LEU A 2 20.05 0.28 -24.10
C LEU A 2 19.16 -0.83 -24.70
N ASP A 3 18.96 -0.86 -26.02
CA ASP A 3 18.11 -1.88 -26.67
C ASP A 3 18.69 -3.31 -26.57
N LYS A 4 20.02 -3.41 -26.49
CA LYS A 4 20.71 -4.69 -26.31
C LYS A 4 20.55 -5.21 -24.89
N ALA A 5 20.65 -4.34 -23.88
CA ALA A 5 20.41 -4.67 -22.48
C ALA A 5 18.93 -5.05 -22.22
N PHE A 6 17.99 -4.37 -22.90
CA PHE A 6 16.56 -4.69 -22.80
C PHE A 6 16.23 -6.04 -23.44
N SER A 7 16.78 -6.32 -24.63
CA SER A 7 16.62 -7.60 -25.32
C SER A 7 17.26 -8.77 -24.56
N GLU A 8 18.42 -8.56 -23.94
CA GLU A 8 19.09 -9.57 -23.09
C GLU A 8 18.31 -9.84 -21.80
N CYS A 9 17.73 -8.82 -21.15
CA CYS A 9 16.82 -9.01 -20.01
C CYS A 9 15.54 -9.79 -20.37
N VAL A 10 14.95 -9.49 -21.54
CA VAL A 10 13.76 -10.22 -22.03
C VAL A 10 14.11 -11.67 -22.39
N ALA A 11 15.29 -11.91 -22.97
CA ALA A 11 15.78 -13.26 -23.26
C ALA A 11 16.07 -14.06 -21.99
N LEU A 12 16.74 -13.46 -20.99
CA LEU A 12 17.00 -14.04 -19.67
C LEU A 12 15.70 -14.36 -18.91
N SER A 13 14.70 -13.50 -19.01
CA SER A 13 13.35 -13.75 -18.46
C SER A 13 12.69 -14.99 -19.09
N LYS A 14 12.84 -15.18 -20.41
CA LYS A 14 12.29 -16.35 -21.13
C LYS A 14 13.03 -17.65 -20.78
N THR A 15 14.35 -17.64 -20.65
CA THR A 15 15.13 -18.81 -20.24
C THR A 15 14.91 -19.18 -18.77
N VAL A 16 14.79 -18.20 -17.86
CA VAL A 16 14.48 -18.44 -16.44
C VAL A 16 13.06 -18.97 -16.22
N ARG A 17 12.08 -18.57 -17.06
CA ARG A 17 10.73 -19.17 -17.02
C ARG A 17 10.72 -20.66 -17.37
N ASN A 18 11.62 -21.11 -18.25
CA ASN A 18 11.68 -22.52 -18.66
C ASN A 18 12.35 -23.44 -17.63
N THR A 19 13.25 -22.92 -16.78
CA THR A 19 13.92 -23.70 -15.73
C THR A 19 13.11 -23.85 -14.45
N ARG A 20 12.01 -23.10 -14.30
CA ARG A 20 11.11 -23.20 -13.15
C ARG A 20 9.99 -24.24 -13.33
N LYS A 21 10.03 -25.16 -14.28
CA LYS A 21 8.98 -26.19 -14.45
C LYS A 21 9.14 -27.36 -13.47
N GLY A 22 8.81 -27.12 -12.20
CA GLY A 22 8.51 -28.23 -11.27
C GLY A 22 7.13 -28.81 -11.60
N PRO A 23 6.80 -30.03 -11.15
CA PRO A 23 5.47 -30.59 -11.35
C PRO A 23 4.39 -29.65 -10.76
N PRO A 24 3.18 -29.63 -11.36
CA PRO A 24 2.05 -28.93 -10.78
C PRO A 24 1.76 -29.47 -9.36
N PRO A 25 1.15 -28.66 -8.48
CA PRO A 25 0.81 -29.10 -7.13
C PRO A 25 -0.14 -30.30 -7.18
N GLU A 26 0.10 -31.30 -6.32
CA GLU A 26 -0.81 -32.43 -6.19
C GLU A 26 -2.17 -31.96 -5.68
N VAL A 27 -3.24 -32.45 -6.31
CA VAL A 27 -4.61 -32.15 -5.88
C VAL A 27 -4.90 -32.94 -4.60
N PRO A 28 -5.45 -32.31 -3.54
CA PRO A 28 -5.77 -33.01 -2.30
C PRO A 28 -6.66 -34.25 -2.54
N PRO A 29 -6.36 -35.40 -1.90
CA PRO A 29 -7.09 -36.64 -2.11
C PRO A 29 -8.57 -36.50 -1.75
N ARG A 30 -9.44 -37.19 -2.50
CA ARG A 30 -10.90 -37.15 -2.28
C ARG A 30 -11.25 -37.84 -0.96
N ARG A 31 -11.72 -37.08 0.05
CA ARG A 31 -12.31 -37.66 1.27
C ARG A 31 -13.56 -38.46 0.91
N SER A 32 -13.71 -39.65 1.50
CA SER A 32 -14.83 -40.57 1.26
C SER A 32 -16.15 -39.91 1.65
N SER A 33 -17.08 -39.87 0.70
CA SER A 33 -18.37 -39.21 0.81
C SER A 33 -19.34 -40.01 1.68
N THR A 34 -19.41 -39.67 2.96
CA THR A 34 -20.58 -39.94 3.81
C THR A 34 -20.92 -38.62 4.48
N GLU A 35 -21.73 -37.82 3.80
CA GLU A 35 -22.74 -36.89 4.32
C GLU A 35 -23.08 -35.84 3.26
N MET A 36 -24.37 -35.76 2.93
CA MET A 36 -24.93 -34.86 1.93
C MET A 36 -24.88 -33.42 2.45
N ASN A 37 -23.94 -32.63 1.90
CA ASN A 37 -24.08 -31.19 1.63
C ASN A 37 -23.28 -30.89 0.34
N GLY A 38 -23.88 -31.29 -0.79
CA GLY A 38 -23.17 -31.50 -2.07
C GLY A 38 -22.59 -30.25 -2.75
N THR A 39 -23.06 -29.04 -2.44
CA THR A 39 -22.58 -27.79 -3.08
C THR A 39 -21.49 -27.10 -2.26
N GLY A 40 -21.66 -26.99 -0.93
CA GLY A 40 -20.68 -26.36 -0.05
C GLY A 40 -19.32 -27.06 -0.06
N HIS A 41 -19.32 -28.40 -0.06
CA HIS A 41 -18.09 -29.19 -0.13
C HIS A 41 -17.38 -29.09 -1.50
N ILE A 42 -18.10 -28.82 -2.59
CA ILE A 42 -17.48 -28.57 -3.91
C ILE A 42 -16.83 -27.18 -3.92
N GLN A 43 -17.52 -26.17 -3.39
CA GLN A 43 -17.02 -24.80 -3.35
C GLN A 43 -15.76 -24.68 -2.48
N GLU A 44 -15.74 -25.31 -1.30
CA GLU A 44 -14.58 -25.33 -0.40
C GLU A 44 -13.36 -25.99 -1.07
N ARG A 45 -13.55 -27.13 -1.73
CA ARG A 45 -12.47 -27.81 -2.46
C ARG A 45 -11.96 -27.02 -3.66
N THR A 46 -12.86 -26.34 -4.36
CA THR A 46 -12.50 -25.50 -5.51
C THR A 46 -11.61 -24.34 -5.04
N LEU A 47 -11.97 -23.71 -3.92
CA LEU A 47 -11.19 -22.67 -3.27
C LEU A 47 -9.81 -23.18 -2.80
N GLU A 48 -9.75 -24.37 -2.18
CA GLU A 48 -8.49 -25.00 -1.78
C GLU A 48 -7.56 -25.25 -2.98
N CYS A 49 -8.09 -25.81 -4.07
CA CYS A 49 -7.33 -26.05 -5.29
C CYS A 49 -6.82 -24.74 -5.91
N ALA A 50 -7.68 -23.70 -5.97
CA ALA A 50 -7.30 -22.39 -6.47
C ALA A 50 -6.16 -21.77 -5.65
N ARG A 51 -6.18 -21.91 -4.32
CA ARG A 51 -5.09 -21.45 -3.44
C ARG A 51 -3.78 -22.18 -3.68
N LEU A 52 -3.80 -23.50 -3.88
CA LEU A 52 -2.59 -24.27 -4.21
C LEU A 52 -2.00 -23.86 -5.56
N VAL A 53 -2.85 -23.72 -6.58
CA VAL A 53 -2.44 -23.25 -7.91
C VAL A 53 -1.88 -21.84 -7.85
N ALA A 54 -2.53 -20.95 -7.10
CA ALA A 54 -2.07 -19.58 -6.92
C ALA A 54 -0.69 -19.51 -6.24
N GLN A 55 -0.50 -20.23 -5.14
CA GLN A 55 0.80 -20.30 -4.47
C GLN A 55 1.88 -20.85 -5.39
N TRP A 56 1.58 -21.90 -6.15
CA TRP A 56 2.50 -22.44 -7.13
C TRP A 56 2.91 -21.39 -8.17
N HIS A 57 1.96 -20.69 -8.78
CA HIS A 57 2.26 -19.63 -9.75
C HIS A 57 3.04 -18.46 -9.13
N LEU A 58 2.73 -18.05 -7.90
CA LEU A 58 3.46 -17.00 -7.20
C LEU A 58 4.94 -17.39 -7.00
N LEU A 59 5.20 -18.60 -6.51
CA LEU A 59 6.57 -19.13 -6.33
C LEU A 59 7.34 -19.22 -7.65
N LYS A 60 6.64 -19.32 -8.78
CA LYS A 60 7.21 -19.29 -10.12
C LYS A 60 7.45 -17.88 -10.66
N GLY A 61 7.07 -16.83 -9.92
CA GLY A 61 7.17 -15.45 -10.35
C GLY A 61 6.09 -15.05 -11.35
N SER A 62 4.90 -15.65 -11.24
CA SER A 62 3.72 -15.34 -12.05
C SER A 62 2.56 -14.85 -11.16
N PRO A 63 2.72 -13.72 -10.44
CA PRO A 63 1.74 -13.23 -9.48
C PRO A 63 0.38 -12.88 -10.09
N ILE A 64 0.36 -12.40 -11.35
CA ILE A 64 -0.88 -12.11 -12.06
C ILE A 64 -1.70 -13.38 -12.30
N VAL A 65 -1.04 -14.46 -12.76
CA VAL A 65 -1.71 -15.76 -12.97
C VAL A 65 -2.19 -16.34 -11.63
N ALA A 66 -1.39 -16.18 -10.58
CA ALA A 66 -1.78 -16.56 -9.23
C ALA A 66 -3.03 -15.82 -8.75
N ALA A 67 -3.10 -14.51 -8.99
CA ALA A 67 -4.25 -13.68 -8.67
C ALA A 67 -5.49 -14.08 -9.48
N CYS A 68 -5.34 -14.32 -10.79
CA CYS A 68 -6.44 -14.78 -11.65
C CYS A 68 -7.05 -16.10 -11.17
N ALA A 69 -6.24 -17.05 -10.68
CA ALA A 69 -6.74 -18.31 -10.15
C ALA A 69 -7.66 -18.10 -8.93
N LEU A 70 -7.38 -17.10 -8.09
CA LEU A 70 -8.18 -16.75 -6.92
C LEU A 70 -9.39 -15.89 -7.27
N LEU A 71 -9.26 -14.96 -8.23
CA LEU A 71 -10.40 -14.20 -8.75
C LEU A 71 -11.45 -15.09 -9.42
N ALA A 72 -11.03 -16.18 -10.08
CA ALA A 72 -11.93 -17.13 -10.71
C ALA A 72 -12.83 -17.89 -9.71
N VAL A 73 -12.51 -17.84 -8.42
CA VAL A 73 -13.30 -18.42 -7.32
C VAL A 73 -13.76 -17.35 -6.32
N ASP A 74 -13.78 -16.08 -6.75
CA ASP A 74 -14.20 -14.91 -5.98
C ASP A 74 -13.38 -14.64 -4.69
N ASP A 75 -12.17 -15.20 -4.56
CA ASP A 75 -11.24 -14.90 -3.45
C ASP A 75 -10.45 -13.61 -3.76
N ILE A 76 -11.13 -12.47 -3.68
CA ILE A 76 -10.60 -11.13 -4.01
C ILE A 76 -9.42 -10.77 -3.11
N LYS A 77 -9.57 -11.00 -1.80
CA LYS A 77 -8.52 -10.72 -0.81
C LYS A 77 -7.26 -11.54 -1.09
N GLY A 78 -7.43 -12.83 -1.38
CA GLY A 78 -6.33 -13.70 -1.77
C GLY A 78 -5.66 -13.23 -3.07
N ALA A 79 -6.45 -12.82 -4.06
CA ALA A 79 -5.92 -12.31 -5.33
C ALA A 79 -5.08 -11.05 -5.15
N LEU A 80 -5.59 -10.05 -4.41
CA LEU A 80 -4.84 -8.82 -4.11
C LEU A 80 -3.56 -9.12 -3.31
N LEU A 81 -3.60 -10.09 -2.39
CA LEU A 81 -2.41 -10.53 -1.67
C LEU A 81 -1.36 -11.14 -2.60
N MET A 82 -1.76 -11.91 -3.62
CA MET A 82 -0.81 -12.46 -4.61
C MET A 82 -0.17 -11.36 -5.45
N LEU A 83 -0.95 -10.36 -5.87
CA LEU A 83 -0.44 -9.19 -6.59
C LEU A 83 0.53 -8.38 -5.72
N LEU A 84 0.17 -8.11 -4.47
CA LEU A 84 1.00 -7.34 -3.54
C LEU A 84 2.32 -8.04 -3.26
N ARG A 85 2.30 -9.36 -2.98
CA ARG A 85 3.51 -10.18 -2.80
C ARG A 85 4.36 -10.27 -4.08
N GLY A 86 3.73 -10.14 -5.24
CA GLY A 86 4.38 -10.07 -6.54
C GLY A 86 4.93 -8.69 -6.90
N HIS A 87 4.73 -7.68 -6.05
CA HIS A 87 5.04 -6.27 -6.33
C HIS A 87 4.30 -5.69 -7.56
N GLU A 88 3.14 -6.26 -7.91
CA GLU A 88 2.26 -5.75 -8.97
C GLU A 88 1.35 -4.63 -8.41
N LEU A 89 1.97 -3.56 -7.91
CA LEU A 89 1.31 -2.55 -7.07
C LEU A 89 0.20 -1.79 -7.80
N GLU A 90 0.43 -1.41 -9.05
CA GLU A 90 -0.53 -0.71 -9.90
C GLU A 90 -1.80 -1.57 -10.12
N LEU A 91 -1.62 -2.89 -10.23
CA LEU A 91 -2.73 -3.83 -10.33
C LEU A 91 -3.46 -4.01 -8.99
N VAL A 92 -2.75 -4.02 -7.86
CA VAL A 92 -3.41 -4.02 -6.53
C VAL A 92 -4.35 -2.82 -6.39
N VAL A 93 -3.89 -1.63 -6.77
CA VAL A 93 -4.71 -0.41 -6.69
C VAL A 93 -5.89 -0.49 -7.68
N SER A 94 -5.63 -0.83 -8.94
CA SER A 94 -6.66 -0.84 -9.99
C SER A 94 -7.74 -1.88 -9.74
N VAL A 95 -7.36 -3.12 -9.42
CA VAL A 95 -8.29 -4.22 -9.11
C VAL A 95 -8.97 -3.98 -7.77
N GLY A 96 -8.21 -3.56 -6.75
CA GLY A 96 -8.75 -3.32 -5.41
C GLY A 96 -9.82 -2.23 -5.38
N ARG A 97 -9.67 -1.16 -6.17
CA ARG A 97 -10.69 -0.12 -6.31
C ARG A 97 -11.94 -0.62 -7.02
N LEU A 98 -11.75 -1.28 -8.18
CA LEU A 98 -12.85 -1.81 -9.00
C LEU A 98 -13.71 -2.83 -8.24
N VAL A 99 -13.08 -3.66 -7.43
CA VAL A 99 -13.73 -4.83 -6.83
C VAL A 99 -14.11 -4.61 -5.36
N GLY A 100 -13.37 -3.77 -4.62
CA GLY A 100 -13.53 -3.66 -3.15
C GLY A 100 -13.98 -2.30 -2.61
N LEU A 101 -13.95 -1.21 -3.39
CA LEU A 101 -14.28 0.14 -2.89
C LEU A 101 -15.42 0.82 -3.63
N ASP A 102 -15.47 0.68 -4.95
CA ASP A 102 -16.40 1.45 -5.80
C ASP A 102 -17.60 0.61 -6.27
N ASN A 103 -17.71 -0.65 -5.83
CA ASN A 103 -18.77 -1.56 -6.24
C ASN A 103 -19.92 -1.58 -5.20
N PRO A 104 -21.11 -1.03 -5.52
CA PRO A 104 -22.24 -0.94 -4.59
C PRO A 104 -22.77 -2.31 -4.17
N VAL A 105 -22.47 -3.39 -4.91
CA VAL A 105 -22.84 -4.77 -4.55
C VAL A 105 -22.18 -5.21 -3.24
N PHE A 106 -21.02 -4.66 -2.88
CA PHE A 106 -20.32 -4.99 -1.63
C PHE A 106 -20.68 -4.05 -0.46
N ALA A 107 -21.48 -3.01 -0.70
CA ALA A 107 -21.94 -2.10 0.36
C ALA A 107 -23.12 -2.68 1.19
N ASP A 108 -23.89 -3.61 0.62
CA ASP A 108 -25.09 -4.17 1.24
C ASP A 108 -24.87 -5.47 2.04
N PHE A 109 -23.70 -6.13 1.90
CA PHE A 109 -23.43 -7.38 2.60
C PHE A 109 -22.59 -7.15 3.87
N ASN A 110 -23.28 -7.00 5.01
CA ASN A 110 -22.74 -6.97 6.38
C ASN A 110 -21.92 -8.22 6.82
N THR A 111 -21.57 -9.12 5.88
CA THR A 111 -20.86 -10.38 6.14
C THR A 111 -19.35 -10.30 5.84
N TYR A 112 -18.85 -9.18 5.31
CA TYR A 112 -17.47 -9.03 4.82
C TYR A 112 -16.68 -7.84 5.41
N GLU A 113 -17.10 -7.29 6.54
CA GLU A 113 -16.48 -6.09 7.14
C GLU A 113 -14.97 -6.25 7.38
N SER A 114 -14.53 -7.44 7.81
CA SER A 114 -13.11 -7.76 8.06
C SER A 114 -12.27 -7.86 6.77
N ASP A 115 -12.88 -8.25 5.66
CA ASP A 115 -12.20 -8.37 4.37
C ASP A 115 -12.08 -7.02 3.67
N ILE A 116 -13.08 -6.14 3.81
CA ILE A 116 -13.02 -4.75 3.30
C ILE A 116 -11.88 -3.99 3.97
N GLY A 117 -11.73 -4.10 5.30
CA GLY A 117 -10.62 -3.48 6.03
C GLY A 117 -9.26 -3.98 5.55
N ALA A 118 -9.12 -5.29 5.32
CA ALA A 118 -7.89 -5.87 4.80
C ALA A 118 -7.59 -5.40 3.36
N ILE A 119 -8.60 -5.34 2.50
CA ILE A 119 -8.48 -4.85 1.11
C ILE A 119 -8.06 -3.38 1.11
N LYS A 120 -8.70 -2.53 1.94
CA LYS A 120 -8.29 -1.13 2.15
C LYS A 120 -6.83 -1.02 2.57
N GLY A 121 -6.40 -1.85 3.53
CA GLY A 121 -5.01 -1.90 3.97
C GLY A 121 -4.03 -2.31 2.87
N MET A 122 -4.38 -3.28 2.02
CA MET A 122 -3.56 -3.68 0.87
C MET A 122 -3.46 -2.58 -0.18
N ILE A 123 -4.57 -1.89 -0.49
CA ILE A 123 -4.58 -0.75 -1.42
C ILE A 123 -3.71 0.37 -0.85
N TYR A 124 -3.89 0.74 0.41
CA TYR A 124 -3.05 1.74 1.08
C TYR A 124 -1.56 1.38 1.01
N THR A 125 -1.21 0.13 1.29
CA THR A 125 0.17 -0.36 1.21
C THR A 125 0.73 -0.22 -0.21
N ALA A 126 -0.06 -0.60 -1.22
CA ALA A 126 0.35 -0.48 -2.62
C ALA A 126 0.54 0.98 -3.06
N VAL A 127 -0.41 1.86 -2.73
CA VAL A 127 -0.31 3.31 -2.98
C VAL A 127 0.94 3.87 -2.32
N ARG A 128 1.17 3.57 -1.04
CA ARG A 128 2.35 4.05 -0.30
C ARG A 128 3.66 3.63 -0.95
N TYR A 129 3.79 2.37 -1.38
CA TYR A 129 4.99 1.93 -2.09
C TYR A 129 5.16 2.58 -3.47
N LEU A 130 4.07 2.82 -4.20
CA LEU A 130 4.10 3.58 -5.44
C LEU A 130 4.54 5.02 -5.22
N THR A 131 4.00 5.68 -4.18
CA THR A 131 4.41 7.03 -3.77
C THR A 131 5.90 7.08 -3.44
N TYR A 132 6.42 6.12 -2.66
CA TYR A 132 7.86 6.05 -2.35
C TYR A 132 8.73 5.81 -3.58
N ARG A 133 8.23 5.03 -4.55
CA ARG A 133 8.91 4.86 -5.83
C ARG A 133 8.96 6.18 -6.61
N ALA A 134 7.87 6.94 -6.63
CA ALA A 134 7.81 8.25 -7.27
C ALA A 134 8.73 9.28 -6.58
N ILE A 135 8.74 9.35 -5.25
CA ILE A 135 9.67 10.17 -4.45
C ILE A 135 11.12 9.85 -4.82
N ARG A 136 11.50 8.57 -4.84
CA ARG A 136 12.87 8.14 -5.18
C ARG A 136 13.30 8.51 -6.60
N LEU A 137 12.34 8.68 -7.52
CA LEU A 137 12.59 9.11 -8.89
C LEU A 137 12.46 10.63 -9.05
N SER A 138 12.26 11.36 -7.95
CA SER A 138 12.03 12.81 -7.93
C SER A 138 10.83 13.24 -8.79
N LEU A 139 9.82 12.37 -8.91
CA LEU A 139 8.56 12.64 -9.60
C LEU A 139 7.54 13.16 -8.58
N TRP A 140 7.75 14.37 -8.07
CA TRP A 140 7.04 14.91 -6.91
C TRP A 140 5.53 15.11 -7.13
N GLU A 141 5.14 15.71 -8.25
CA GLU A 141 3.72 15.89 -8.61
C GLU A 141 3.03 14.54 -8.76
N LEU A 142 3.67 13.59 -9.43
CA LEU A 142 3.17 12.23 -9.56
C LEU A 142 3.04 11.53 -8.19
N ALA A 143 3.99 11.74 -7.28
CA ALA A 143 3.92 11.19 -5.93
C ALA A 143 2.67 11.70 -5.20
N ILE A 144 2.36 13.00 -5.32
CA ILE A 144 1.12 13.60 -4.82
C ILE A 144 -0.09 13.00 -5.53
N ASP A 145 -0.09 12.87 -6.86
CA ASP A 145 -1.24 12.33 -7.60
C ASP A 145 -1.53 10.87 -7.28
N ILE A 146 -0.50 10.07 -7.02
CA ILE A 146 -0.65 8.70 -6.51
C ILE A 146 -1.38 8.72 -5.16
N THR A 147 -1.07 9.65 -4.25
CA THR A 147 -1.80 9.74 -2.95
C THR A 147 -3.29 10.08 -3.14
N LYS A 148 -3.63 10.86 -4.18
CA LYS A 148 -5.02 11.23 -4.51
C LYS A 148 -5.85 10.05 -5.01
N THR A 149 -5.24 8.89 -5.28
CA THR A 149 -5.96 7.64 -5.56
C THR A 149 -6.62 7.03 -4.33
N LEU A 150 -6.21 7.46 -3.13
CA LEU A 150 -6.90 7.14 -1.88
C LEU A 150 -8.10 8.06 -1.66
N PRO A 151 -9.15 7.58 -0.97
CA PRO A 151 -10.25 8.45 -0.57
C PRO A 151 -9.76 9.58 0.33
N GLU A 152 -10.51 10.68 0.35
CA GLU A 152 -10.25 11.80 1.26
C GLU A 152 -10.34 11.34 2.72
N GLY A 153 -9.35 11.74 3.52
CA GLY A 153 -9.23 11.34 4.91
C GLY A 153 -7.77 11.31 5.37
N THR A 154 -7.57 10.84 6.60
CA THR A 154 -6.27 10.87 7.28
C THR A 154 -5.16 10.16 6.52
N ASP A 155 -5.44 8.99 5.93
CA ASP A 155 -4.42 8.18 5.26
C ASP A 155 -3.84 8.88 4.01
N ARG A 156 -4.68 9.58 3.25
CA ARG A 156 -4.26 10.41 2.10
C ARG A 156 -3.43 11.60 2.58
N THR A 157 -3.92 12.35 3.57
CA THR A 157 -3.26 13.55 4.10
C THR A 157 -1.88 13.23 4.69
N VAL A 158 -1.77 12.13 5.44
CA VAL A 158 -0.50 11.65 6.00
C VAL A 158 0.48 11.33 4.89
N LEU A 159 0.07 10.59 3.87
CA LEU A 159 0.96 10.22 2.77
C LEU A 159 1.39 11.44 1.94
N GLN A 160 0.51 12.44 1.75
CA GLN A 160 0.88 13.72 1.15
C GLN A 160 1.92 14.45 1.99
N ALA A 161 1.72 14.53 3.32
CA ALA A 161 2.69 15.14 4.22
C ALA A 161 4.05 14.43 4.17
N GLU A 162 4.08 13.10 4.08
CA GLU A 162 5.33 12.33 3.88
C GLU A 162 6.06 12.73 2.58
N VAL A 163 5.33 12.95 1.48
CA VAL A 163 5.89 13.45 0.21
C VAL A 163 6.52 14.83 0.42
N LEU A 164 5.80 15.75 1.07
CA LEU A 164 6.26 17.12 1.33
C LEU A 164 7.48 17.16 2.23
N ILE A 165 7.52 16.35 3.30
CA ILE A 165 8.68 16.23 4.20
C ILE A 165 9.89 15.62 3.47
N SER A 166 9.64 14.70 2.55
CA SER A 166 10.70 14.04 1.78
C SER A 166 11.24 14.88 0.63
N PHE A 167 10.62 16.04 0.33
CA PHE A 167 10.99 16.89 -0.78
C PHE A 167 12.43 17.39 -0.66
N ILE A 168 13.16 17.35 -1.77
CA ILE A 168 14.50 17.91 -1.89
C ILE A 168 14.48 18.84 -3.09
N GLY A 169 14.64 20.14 -2.84
CA GLY A 169 14.61 21.18 -3.86
C GLY A 169 14.79 22.56 -3.27
N ASN A 170 14.52 23.59 -4.07
CA ASN A 170 14.53 24.97 -3.61
C ASN A 170 13.20 25.34 -2.91
N HIS A 171 13.16 26.51 -2.27
CA HIS A 171 11.98 26.96 -1.52
C HIS A 171 10.77 27.25 -2.42
N GLU A 172 10.97 27.73 -3.65
CA GLU A 172 9.89 28.06 -4.59
C GLU A 172 9.18 26.80 -5.10
N ASP A 173 9.95 25.77 -5.45
CA ASP A 173 9.44 24.45 -5.83
C ASP A 173 8.73 23.78 -4.65
N GLN A 174 9.25 23.95 -3.44
CA GLN A 174 8.62 23.44 -2.22
C GLN A 174 7.24 24.08 -2.02
N GLU A 175 7.15 25.40 -2.09
CA GLU A 175 5.89 26.12 -1.93
C GLU A 175 4.88 25.77 -3.03
N THR A 176 5.35 25.62 -4.27
CA THR A 176 4.54 25.13 -5.40
C THR A 176 3.98 23.74 -5.12
N LEU A 177 4.79 22.84 -4.58
CA LEU A 177 4.37 21.47 -4.24
C LEU A 177 3.37 21.44 -3.08
N TYR A 178 3.54 22.30 -2.06
CA TYR A 178 2.58 22.46 -0.96
C TYR A 178 1.22 22.92 -1.50
N ASN A 179 1.21 23.94 -2.35
CA ASN A 179 0.01 24.42 -3.02
C ASN A 179 -0.65 23.32 -3.87
N TYR A 180 0.15 22.55 -4.62
CA TYR A 180 -0.34 21.41 -5.41
C TYR A 180 -0.97 20.29 -4.56
N ALA A 181 -0.44 20.07 -3.35
CA ALA A 181 -0.95 19.11 -2.39
C ALA A 181 -2.17 19.63 -1.59
N GLY A 182 -2.44 20.94 -1.62
CA GLY A 182 -3.50 21.60 -0.86
C GLY A 182 -3.11 21.98 0.57
N PHE A 183 -1.82 22.05 0.88
CA PHE A 183 -1.28 22.44 2.19
C PHE A 183 -0.92 23.93 2.21
N PRO A 184 -1.05 24.61 3.36
CA PRO A 184 -0.57 25.99 3.51
C PRO A 184 0.96 26.02 3.43
N PRO A 185 1.59 27.13 3.01
CA PRO A 185 3.04 27.26 3.01
C PRO A 185 3.69 26.93 4.37
N PRO A 186 4.97 26.50 4.41
CA PRO A 186 5.64 26.10 5.65
C PRO A 186 5.61 27.15 6.78
N VAL A 187 5.54 28.44 6.43
CA VAL A 187 5.45 29.55 7.38
C VAL A 187 4.09 29.60 8.10
N GLU A 188 3.01 29.23 7.40
CA GLU A 188 1.63 29.28 7.88
C GLU A 188 1.18 27.96 8.53
N CYS A 189 1.91 26.86 8.30
CA CYS A 189 1.64 25.56 8.91
C CYS A 189 1.43 25.61 10.45
N PRO A 190 2.21 26.35 11.26
CA PRO A 190 2.00 26.40 12.71
C PRO A 190 0.63 26.97 13.12
N GLU A 191 0.02 27.83 12.31
CA GLU A 191 -1.30 28.40 12.61
C GLU A 191 -2.41 27.35 12.45
N LYS A 192 -2.19 26.34 11.59
CA LYS A 192 -3.08 25.20 11.40
C LYS A 192 -2.80 24.03 12.34
N SER A 193 -1.79 24.12 13.20
CA SER A 193 -1.47 23.06 14.18
C SER A 193 -2.43 23.06 15.38
N ILE A 194 -3.74 23.26 15.15
CA ILE A 194 -4.79 23.30 16.16
C ILE A 194 -5.66 22.04 15.99
N GLY A 195 -5.91 21.32 17.08
CA GLY A 195 -6.80 20.15 17.07
C GLY A 195 -6.13 18.88 17.61
N PRO A 196 -6.40 17.69 17.03
CA PRO A 196 -5.87 16.42 17.53
C PRO A 196 -4.35 16.36 17.43
N VAL A 197 -3.72 15.55 18.29
CA VAL A 197 -2.24 15.44 18.36
C VAL A 197 -1.63 15.12 17.00
N LEU A 198 -2.30 14.30 16.19
CA LEU A 198 -1.83 13.95 14.86
C LEU A 198 -1.70 15.19 13.94
N ASP A 199 -2.71 16.06 13.93
CA ASP A 199 -2.69 17.29 13.13
C ASP A 199 -1.63 18.27 13.65
N GLN A 200 -1.51 18.38 14.99
CA GLN A 200 -0.47 19.19 15.61
C GLN A 200 0.92 18.74 15.17
N VAL A 201 1.21 17.44 15.28
CA VAL A 201 2.49 16.84 14.88
C VAL A 201 2.71 17.05 13.38
N MET A 202 1.73 16.73 12.54
CA MET A 202 1.84 16.82 11.09
C MET A 202 2.13 18.26 10.62
N TYR A 203 1.32 19.23 11.04
CA TYR A 203 1.53 20.62 10.61
C TYR A 203 2.82 21.21 11.19
N LEU A 204 3.21 20.86 12.42
CA LEU A 204 4.49 21.31 12.96
C LEU A 204 5.68 20.71 12.21
N LEU A 205 5.60 19.43 11.80
CA LEU A 205 6.64 18.79 10.97
C LEU A 205 6.74 19.39 9.57
N LEU A 206 5.62 19.84 9.00
CA LEU A 206 5.57 20.53 7.71
C LEU A 206 5.95 22.02 7.79
N SER A 207 6.17 22.54 9.00
CA SER A 207 6.48 23.94 9.22
C SER A 207 7.98 24.24 9.15
N THR A 208 8.33 25.52 9.31
CA THR A 208 9.72 25.96 9.54
C THR A 208 10.32 25.46 10.87
N GLN A 209 9.55 24.81 11.74
CA GLN A 209 9.97 24.36 13.07
C GLN A 209 9.69 22.85 13.31
N PRO A 210 10.25 21.94 12.48
CA PRO A 210 9.96 20.51 12.55
C PRO A 210 10.35 19.87 13.89
N TYR A 211 11.35 20.40 14.58
CA TYR A 211 11.78 19.92 15.91
C TYR A 211 10.65 20.00 16.96
N LYS A 212 9.78 21.03 16.89
CA LYS A 212 8.62 21.12 17.79
C LYS A 212 7.62 20.00 17.53
N GLY A 213 7.39 19.66 16.26
CA GLY A 213 6.54 18.53 15.87
C GLY A 213 7.10 17.20 16.36
N LEU A 214 8.43 17.02 16.25
CA LEU A 214 9.12 15.82 16.74
C LEU A 214 9.02 15.66 18.26
N ASN A 215 9.24 16.74 19.03
CA ASN A 215 9.08 16.68 20.48
C ASN A 215 7.65 16.35 20.89
N LYS A 216 6.68 16.96 20.20
CA LYS A 216 5.26 16.69 20.46
C LYS A 216 4.88 15.23 20.18
N ALA A 217 5.44 14.67 19.11
CA ALA A 217 5.31 13.26 18.77
C ALA A 217 5.89 12.36 19.87
N LEU A 218 7.10 12.68 20.36
CA LEU A 218 7.77 11.91 21.41
C LEU A 218 7.02 11.96 22.74
N GLU A 219 6.56 13.14 23.17
CA GLU A 219 5.71 13.32 24.36
C GLU A 219 4.49 12.38 24.29
N PHE A 220 3.77 12.41 23.15
CA PHE A 220 2.59 11.57 22.95
C PHE A 220 2.89 10.06 22.99
N LEU A 221 4.03 9.63 22.43
CA LEU A 221 4.44 8.22 22.45
C LEU A 221 4.77 7.74 23.86
N GLN A 222 5.43 8.57 24.66
CA GLN A 222 5.80 8.29 26.05
C GLN A 222 4.58 8.21 26.98
N GLU A 223 3.60 9.09 26.77
CA GLU A 223 2.40 9.13 27.62
C GLU A 223 1.44 7.95 27.41
N ASN A 224 1.52 7.25 26.26
CA ASN A 224 0.51 6.28 25.85
C ASN A 224 0.98 4.82 25.80
N GLU A 225 2.00 4.39 26.54
CA GLU A 225 2.64 3.05 26.45
C GLU A 225 1.70 1.82 26.47
N SER A 226 0.47 1.93 27.01
CA SER A 226 -0.44 0.83 27.29
C SER A 226 -1.29 0.28 26.11
N SER A 227 -1.24 0.90 24.94
CA SER A 227 -1.86 0.36 23.71
C SER A 227 -1.14 0.90 22.46
N PHE A 228 -1.21 0.20 21.32
CA PHE A 228 -0.67 0.65 20.02
C PHE A 228 -1.81 1.18 19.13
N PRO A 229 -2.31 2.41 19.34
CA PRO A 229 -3.34 2.99 18.48
C PRO A 229 -2.72 3.42 17.14
N LYS A 230 -3.56 3.53 16.10
CA LYS A 230 -3.17 3.83 14.70
C LYS A 230 -2.33 5.11 14.60
N GLU A 231 -2.60 6.07 15.46
CA GLU A 231 -1.91 7.36 15.60
C GLU A 231 -0.43 7.17 15.95
N LYS A 232 -0.07 6.19 16.80
CA LYS A 232 1.34 5.91 17.11
C LYS A 232 2.11 5.42 15.89
N TYR A 233 1.50 4.54 15.09
CA TYR A 233 2.13 4.03 13.88
C TYR A 233 2.37 5.16 12.88
N ILE A 234 1.38 6.03 12.70
CA ILE A 234 1.49 7.20 11.81
C ILE A 234 2.59 8.14 12.30
N ILE A 235 2.65 8.43 13.61
CA ILE A 235 3.68 9.29 14.19
C ILE A 235 5.09 8.69 14.01
N LEU A 236 5.25 7.39 14.22
CA LEU A 236 6.54 6.70 13.98
C LEU A 236 6.96 6.78 12.50
N VAL A 237 6.00 6.71 11.58
CA VAL A 237 6.27 6.87 10.15
C VAL A 237 6.83 8.26 9.84
N PHE A 238 6.29 9.31 10.47
CA PHE A 238 6.82 10.67 10.33
C PHE A 238 8.24 10.85 10.89
N MET A 239 8.68 10.02 11.84
CA MET A 239 10.02 10.12 12.42
C MET A 239 11.12 9.48 11.54
N HIS A 240 10.78 8.59 10.61
CA HIS A 240 11.75 7.92 9.74
C HIS A 240 12.33 8.80 8.61
N PRO A 241 11.60 9.75 8.00
CA PRO A 241 12.14 10.62 6.95
C PRO A 241 12.77 11.92 7.46
N VAL A 242 12.68 12.26 8.75
CA VAL A 242 13.29 13.51 9.28
C VAL A 242 14.81 13.36 9.25
N LYS A 243 15.41 13.71 8.12
CA LYS A 243 16.82 14.04 8.03
C LYS A 243 17.00 15.34 8.81
N VAL A 244 17.45 15.23 10.04
CA VAL A 244 18.01 16.37 10.75
C VAL A 244 19.25 16.78 9.95
N SER A 245 19.14 17.86 9.17
CA SER A 245 20.30 18.51 8.58
C SER A 245 21.23 18.93 9.72
N PRO A 246 22.48 18.46 9.78
CA PRO A 246 23.40 18.90 10.81
C PRO A 246 23.92 20.28 10.41
N LEU A 247 23.25 21.35 10.82
CA LEU A 247 23.81 22.70 10.82
C LEU A 247 23.05 23.57 11.83
N GLU A 248 23.84 24.27 12.64
CA GLU A 248 23.49 25.21 13.72
C GLU A 248 23.23 24.60 15.10
N ALA A 249 24.33 24.06 15.68
CA ALA A 249 24.68 24.27 17.08
C ALA A 249 25.86 25.25 17.16
#